data_AF-A0A7J0CXI8-F1
#
_entry.id   AF-A0A7J0CXI8-F1
#
_cell.length_a   1.000
_cell.length_b   1.000
_cell.length_c   1.000
_cell.angle_alpha   90.00
_cell.angle_beta   90.00
_cell.angle_gamma   90.00
#
_symmetry.space_group_name_H-M   'P 1'
#
loop_
_entity.id
_entity.type
_entity.pdbx_description
1 polymer ?
#
loop_
_entity_poly.entity_id
_entity_poly.type
_entity_poly.pdbx_seq_one_letter_code
_entity_poly.pdbx_strand_id
1 'polypeptide(L)'
;MSRSAHPAGPRHADVMTEGHYSAPAADLNVLDEKVWARTVTRDADGALTVGGIAVARLAEEFGTPPTSSTRATSAPGAGPGPMPSGRTPTSSTPERPSSPAPSCAGCRRRG
;
A
#
# COMPACT_ATOMS: atom_id res chain seq x y z
N MET A 1 4.93 -28.46 -21.03
CA MET A 1 4.18 -27.35 -20.41
C MET A 1 3.97 -27.64 -18.93
N SER A 2 4.84 -27.14 -18.05
CA SER A 2 4.61 -27.19 -16.61
C SER A 2 3.65 -26.08 -16.23
N ARG A 3 2.39 -26.40 -15.98
CA ARG A 3 1.53 -25.51 -15.18
C ARG A 3 2.07 -25.66 -13.77
N SER A 4 2.71 -24.61 -13.24
CA SER A 4 3.21 -24.63 -11.87
C SER A 4 2.03 -24.98 -10.97
N ALA A 5 2.04 -26.18 -10.42
CA ALA A 5 0.98 -26.63 -9.54
C ALA A 5 1.11 -25.80 -8.26
N HIS A 6 -0.02 -25.25 -7.81
CA HIS A 6 -0.07 -24.69 -6.47
C HIS A 6 0.42 -25.77 -5.48
N PRO A 7 1.25 -25.45 -4.47
CA PRO A 7 1.76 -26.46 -3.54
C PRO A 7 0.64 -27.26 -2.83
N ALA A 8 -0.58 -26.72 -2.77
CA ALA A 8 -1.77 -27.42 -2.26
C ALA A 8 -2.55 -28.27 -3.29
N GLY A 9 -2.05 -28.40 -4.53
CA GLY A 9 -2.65 -29.20 -5.59
C GLY A 9 -3.84 -28.56 -6.32
N PRO A 10 -4.41 -29.24 -7.35
CA PRO A 10 -5.46 -28.69 -8.22
C PRO A 10 -6.74 -28.32 -7.49
N ARG A 11 -7.06 -29.05 -6.41
CA ARG A 11 -8.25 -28.82 -5.58
C ARG A 11 -8.26 -27.47 -4.87
N HIS A 12 -7.11 -26.79 -4.76
CA HIS A 12 -7.04 -25.46 -4.16
C HIS A 12 -7.95 -24.45 -4.87
N ALA A 13 -8.14 -24.57 -6.18
CA ALA A 13 -8.99 -23.66 -6.95
C ALA A 13 -10.48 -24.09 -6.96
N ASP A 14 -10.77 -25.33 -6.58
CA ASP A 14 -12.13 -25.89 -6.57
C ASP A 14 -12.88 -25.58 -5.26
N VAL A 15 -12.17 -25.08 -4.24
CA VAL A 15 -12.76 -24.58 -2.99
C VAL A 15 -13.24 -23.15 -3.23
N MET A 16 -14.54 -22.99 -3.51
CA MET A 16 -15.18 -21.70 -3.30
C MET A 16 -15.25 -21.44 -1.79
N THR A 17 -14.55 -20.42 -1.31
CA THR A 17 -14.76 -19.92 0.05
C THR A 17 -16.23 -19.59 0.23
N GLU A 18 -16.92 -20.28 1.15
CA GLU A 18 -18.24 -19.84 1.57
C GLU A 18 -18.14 -18.37 1.99
N GLY A 19 -19.06 -17.55 1.52
CA GLY A 19 -19.09 -16.10 1.77
C GLY A 19 -19.37 -15.77 3.23
N HIS A 20 -18.46 -16.10 4.13
CA HIS A 20 -18.48 -15.77 5.54
C HIS A 20 -17.93 -14.36 5.77
N TYR A 21 -18.34 -13.42 4.93
CA TYR A 21 -17.97 -12.02 5.13
C TYR A 21 -18.87 -11.46 6.23
N SER A 22 -18.30 -11.26 7.41
CA SER A 22 -18.95 -10.44 8.42
C SER A 22 -18.91 -8.98 7.97
N ALA A 23 -19.96 -8.23 8.29
CA ALA A 23 -19.93 -6.80 8.09
C ALA A 23 -18.72 -6.20 8.82
N PRO A 24 -18.10 -5.12 8.30
CA PRO A 24 -17.03 -4.42 8.98
C PRO A 24 -17.45 -4.05 10.41
N ALA A 25 -16.52 -4.11 11.35
CA ALA A 25 -16.78 -3.68 12.72
C ALA A 25 -17.23 -2.21 12.74
N ALA A 26 -18.25 -1.91 13.55
CA ALA A 26 -18.75 -0.55 13.70
C ALA A 26 -17.71 0.40 14.32
N ASP A 27 -16.86 -0.13 15.21
CA ASP A 27 -15.72 0.57 15.79
C ASP A 27 -14.53 -0.40 15.89
N LEU A 28 -13.40 0.00 15.31
CA LEU A 28 -12.15 -0.76 15.31
C LEU A 28 -11.43 -0.72 16.66
N ASN A 29 -11.80 0.22 17.54
CA ASN A 29 -11.15 0.41 18.83
C ASN A 29 -11.83 -0.37 19.97
N VAL A 30 -12.97 -1.01 19.71
CA VAL A 30 -13.66 -1.87 20.69
C VAL A 30 -12.88 -3.18 20.85
N LEU A 31 -12.58 -3.51 22.11
CA LEU A 31 -11.96 -4.79 22.47
C LEU A 31 -13.07 -5.80 22.78
N ASP A 32 -13.48 -6.59 21.78
CA ASP A 32 -14.46 -7.66 21.98
C ASP A 32 -13.88 -8.77 22.85
N GLU A 33 -14.56 -9.08 23.97
CA GLU A 33 -14.14 -10.09 24.95
C GLU A 33 -14.09 -11.53 24.41
N LYS A 34 -14.73 -11.80 23.26
CA LYS A 34 -14.64 -13.10 22.58
C LYS A 34 -13.36 -13.25 21.76
N VAL A 35 -12.71 -12.14 21.42
CA VAL A 35 -11.52 -12.10 20.55
C VAL A 35 -10.26 -11.82 21.37
N TRP A 36 -10.34 -10.87 22.31
CA TRP A 36 -9.21 -10.44 23.13
C TRP A 36 -9.16 -11.19 24.46
N ALA A 37 -7.95 -11.39 24.99
CA ALA A 37 -7.81 -11.94 26.33
C ALA A 37 -8.41 -10.97 27.37
N ARG A 38 -9.01 -11.53 28.43
CA ARG A 38 -9.71 -10.76 29.49
C ARG A 38 -8.83 -9.75 30.22
N THR A 39 -7.52 -9.93 30.15
CA THR A 39 -6.53 -9.04 30.78
C THR A 39 -6.04 -7.92 29.86
N VAL A 40 -6.59 -7.83 28.65
CA VAL A 40 -6.27 -6.74 27.72
C VAL A 40 -7.18 -5.55 27.99
N THR A 41 -6.57 -4.40 28.22
CA THR A 41 -7.29 -3.13 28.40
C THR A 41 -6.64 -2.05 27.55
N ARG A 42 -7.41 -1.01 27.25
CA ARG A 42 -6.94 0.22 26.59
C ARG A 42 -6.94 1.36 27.61
N ASP A 43 -5.83 2.07 27.74
CA ASP A 43 -5.71 3.21 28.65
C ASP A 43 -6.30 4.49 28.05
N ALA A 44 -6.24 5.59 28.82
CA ALA A 44 -6.77 6.89 28.41
C ALA A 44 -6.04 7.50 27.20
N ASP A 45 -4.80 7.11 26.97
CA ASP A 45 -3.98 7.54 25.84
C ASP A 45 -4.21 6.65 24.60
N GLY A 46 -5.01 5.59 24.73
CA GLY A 46 -5.36 4.65 23.68
C GLY A 46 -4.38 3.48 23.53
N ALA A 47 -3.35 3.39 24.38
CA ALA A 47 -2.38 2.30 24.36
C ALA A 47 -2.95 1.04 25.03
N LEU A 48 -2.49 -0.12 24.55
CA LEU A 48 -2.91 -1.41 25.08
C LEU A 48 -1.98 -1.89 26.20
N THR A 49 -2.59 -2.46 27.23
CA THR A 49 -1.90 -3.22 28.27
C THR A 49 -2.39 -4.66 28.28
N VAL A 50 -1.49 -5.61 28.52
CA VAL A 50 -1.80 -7.03 28.70
C VAL A 50 -1.36 -7.43 30.10
N GLY A 51 -2.30 -7.86 30.96
CA GLY A 51 -1.98 -8.21 32.34
C GLY A 51 -1.41 -7.04 33.15
N GLY A 52 -1.78 -5.81 32.79
CA GLY A 52 -1.27 -4.58 33.41
C GLY A 52 0.08 -4.08 32.85
N ILE A 53 0.66 -4.75 31.85
CA ILE A 53 1.93 -4.34 31.22
C ILE A 53 1.65 -3.72 29.86
N ALA A 54 2.20 -2.53 29.60
CA ALA A 54 2.05 -1.86 28.30
C ALA A 54 2.71 -2.67 27.17
N VAL A 55 2.00 -2.86 26.06
CA VAL A 55 2.48 -3.62 24.90
C VAL A 55 3.74 -2.98 24.30
N ALA A 56 3.85 -1.65 24.34
CA ALA A 56 5.05 -0.94 23.89
C ALA A 56 6.29 -1.36 24.69
N ARG A 57 6.16 -1.57 26.01
CA ARG A 57 7.27 -2.03 26.86
C ARG A 57 7.67 -3.47 26.52
N LEU A 58 6.69 -4.34 26.24
CA LEU A 58 6.96 -5.69 25.78
C LEU A 58 7.69 -5.69 24.42
N ALA A 59 7.32 -4.79 23.51
CA ALA A 59 7.99 -4.66 22.21
C ALA A 59 9.42 -4.11 22.34
N GLU A 60 9.67 -3.18 23.27
CA GLU A 60 11.02 -2.70 23.59
C GLU A 60 11.90 -3.79 24.19
N GLU A 61 11.35 -4.60 25.10
CA GLU A 61 12.09 -5.61 25.85
C GLU A 61 12.37 -6.87 25.03
N PHE A 62 11.37 -7.35 24.28
CA PHE A 62 11.44 -8.62 23.56
C PHE A 62 11.56 -8.48 22.04
N GLY A 63 11.44 -7.25 21.52
CA GLY A 63 11.36 -6.99 20.08
C GLY A 63 10.02 -7.36 19.47
N THR A 64 9.82 -6.98 18.21
CA THR A 64 8.67 -7.40 17.40
C THR A 64 9.10 -8.50 16.43
N PRO A 65 8.25 -9.49 16.12
CA PRO A 65 8.54 -10.48 15.08
C PRO A 65 8.93 -9.81 13.77
N PRO A 66 9.91 -10.34 13.02
CA PRO A 66 10.32 -9.75 11.76
C PRO A 66 9.16 -9.80 10.76
N THR A 67 8.82 -8.65 10.16
CA THR A 67 7.90 -8.61 9.02
C THR A 67 8.63 -9.20 7.80
N SER A 68 8.09 -10.25 7.19
CA SER A 68 8.67 -10.88 5.99
C SER A 68 8.54 -9.96 4.76
N SER A 69 9.47 -9.00 4.61
CA SER A 69 9.58 -8.21 3.38
C SER A 69 10.41 -8.98 2.35
N THR A 70 9.80 -9.96 1.68
CA THR A 70 10.37 -10.42 0.41
C THR A 70 10.09 -9.35 -0.62
N ARG A 71 11.10 -8.50 -0.88
CA ARG A 71 11.12 -7.67 -2.08
C ARG A 71 11.02 -8.61 -3.27
N ALA A 72 9.87 -8.65 -3.94
CA ALA A 72 9.77 -9.30 -5.23
C ALA A 72 10.71 -8.56 -6.18
N THR A 73 11.86 -9.16 -6.50
CA THR A 73 12.63 -8.75 -7.66
C THR A 73 11.73 -9.02 -8.86
N SER A 74 11.06 -8.00 -9.38
CA SER A 74 10.43 -8.07 -10.69
C SER A 74 11.53 -8.50 -11.67
N ALA A 75 11.38 -9.68 -12.27
CA ALA A 75 12.23 -10.09 -13.38
C ALA A 75 12.18 -8.97 -14.44
N PRO A 76 13.31 -8.55 -15.03
CA PRO A 76 13.29 -7.55 -16.09
C PRO A 76 12.36 -8.06 -17.19
N GLY A 77 11.32 -7.28 -17.48
CA GLY A 77 10.37 -7.57 -18.54
C GLY A 77 11.11 -7.84 -19.84
N ALA A 78 10.71 -8.89 -20.54
CA ALA A 78 11.13 -9.15 -21.90
C ALA A 78 10.97 -7.86 -22.71
N GLY A 79 12.10 -7.34 -23.22
CA GLY A 79 12.11 -6.12 -24.01
C GLY A 79 11.20 -6.23 -25.23
N PRO A 80 10.69 -5.10 -25.74
CA PRO A 80 9.88 -5.10 -26.95
C PRO A 80 10.71 -5.69 -28.11
N GLY A 81 10.16 -6.69 -28.79
CA GLY A 81 10.76 -7.28 -29.97
C GLY A 81 11.02 -6.24 -31.07
N PRO A 82 11.94 -6.50 -32.00
CA PRO A 82 12.38 -5.52 -32.99
C PRO A 82 11.23 -5.08 -33.90
N MET A 83 11.00 -3.77 -33.96
CA MET A 83 10.17 -3.11 -34.98
C MET A 83 10.83 -3.24 -36.36
N PRO A 84 10.08 -3.52 -37.44
CA PRO A 84 10.63 -3.53 -38.79
C PRO A 84 11.02 -2.11 -39.23
N SER A 85 12.26 -1.98 -39.72
CA SER A 85 12.82 -0.77 -40.30
C SER A 85 11.95 -0.22 -41.43
N GLY A 86 11.58 1.05 -41.36
CA GLY A 86 11.07 1.75 -42.54
C GLY A 86 10.25 3.00 -42.28
N ARG A 87 10.94 4.14 -42.10
CA ARG A 87 10.72 5.45 -42.76
C ARG A 87 11.10 6.59 -41.82
N THR A 88 11.97 7.46 -42.34
CA THR A 88 12.52 8.66 -41.74
C THR A 88 11.44 9.72 -41.46
N PRO A 89 11.39 10.33 -40.27
CA PRO A 89 10.75 11.64 -40.11
C PRO A 89 11.74 12.73 -40.53
N THR A 90 11.40 13.45 -41.59
CA THR A 90 12.09 14.68 -42.00
C THR A 90 11.90 15.75 -40.93
N SER A 91 13.01 16.35 -40.53
CA SER A 91 13.09 17.53 -39.69
C SER A 91 12.26 18.68 -40.24
N SER A 92 11.51 19.37 -39.38
CA SER A 92 11.15 20.77 -39.56
C SER A 92 10.77 21.37 -38.21
N THR A 93 11.73 22.07 -37.61
CA THR A 93 11.48 23.15 -36.65
C THR A 93 11.37 24.44 -37.48
N PRO A 94 10.44 25.33 -37.14
CA PRO A 94 10.93 26.66 -36.77
C PRO A 94 10.25 27.25 -35.53
N GLU A 95 11.14 27.88 -34.76
CA GLU A 95 11.01 29.08 -33.93
C GLU A 95 9.77 29.40 -33.08
N ARG A 96 10.13 29.74 -31.83
CA ARG A 96 9.33 30.29 -30.76
C ARG A 96 9.49 31.81 -30.75
N PRO A 97 8.42 32.61 -30.80
CA PRO A 97 8.49 33.99 -30.34
C PRO A 97 8.30 34.05 -28.82
N SER A 98 9.32 34.58 -28.14
CA SER A 98 9.20 35.16 -26.79
C SER A 98 8.28 36.38 -26.83
N SER A 99 7.34 36.51 -25.88
CA SER A 99 6.93 37.83 -25.34
C SER A 99 5.96 37.74 -24.15
N PRO A 100 5.82 38.83 -23.37
CA PRO A 100 5.92 38.80 -21.92
C PRO A 100 4.58 38.84 -21.17
N ALA A 101 4.65 38.52 -19.87
CA ALA A 101 3.59 38.77 -18.91
C ALA A 101 3.36 40.28 -18.71
N PRO A 102 2.10 40.72 -18.53
CA PRO A 102 1.82 41.99 -17.88
C PRO A 102 1.19 41.80 -16.49
N SER A 103 1.87 42.43 -15.54
CA SER A 103 1.32 43.32 -14.50
C SER A 103 0.54 42.70 -13.32
N CYS A 104 1.28 42.46 -12.23
CA CYS A 104 0.75 42.62 -10.88
C CYS A 104 0.42 44.11 -10.64
N ALA A 105 -0.85 44.48 -10.82
CA ALA A 105 -1.40 45.74 -10.34
C ALA A 105 -2.49 45.41 -9.32
N GLY A 106 -2.17 45.53 -8.03
CA GLY A 106 -3.15 45.21 -6.98
C GLY A 106 -2.75 45.47 -5.54
N CYS A 107 -1.68 46.22 -5.26
CA CYS A 107 -1.53 46.85 -3.95
C CYS A 107 -2.54 48.01 -3.85
N ARG A 108 -3.66 47.80 -3.15
CA ARG A 108 -4.41 48.91 -2.54
C ARG A 108 -4.54 48.68 -1.04
N ARG A 109 -3.84 49.56 -0.31
CA ARG A 109 -4.08 49.91 1.08
C ARG A 109 -5.46 50.55 1.26
N ARG A 110 -5.91 50.49 2.53
CA ARG A 110 -6.98 51.21 3.25
C ARG A 110 -8.32 50.48 3.30
N GLY A 111 -8.96 50.31 4.46
CA GLY A 111 -8.75 50.94 5.77
C GLY A 111 -8.97 49.99 6.93
#